data_AF-A0A0F9Q7S9-F1
#
_entry.id   AF-A0A0F9Q7S9-F1
#
_cell.length_a   1.000
_cell.length_b   1.000
_cell.length_c   1.000
_cell.angle_alpha   90.00
_cell.angle_beta   90.00
_cell.angle_gamma   90.00
#
_symmetry.space_group_name_H-M   'P 1'
#
loop_
_entity.id
_entity.type
_entity.pdbx_description
1 polymer ?
#
loop_
_entity_poly.entity_id
_entity_poly.type
_entity_poly.pdbx_seq_one_letter_code
_entity_poly.pdbx_strand_id
1 'polypeptide(L)'
;MIHQWNDTTSVVWKNTSGVRWEGITAGVASGAYEFTATATALNLALASASGAYEFVAAAIAKNYQLASATGAYEFTATATALNLALASASGAYEFVATAVAGIGIQLMPPQMHQGIIDPYSGGAWLWLVRIKIPGYTPLYYASNTENITYAGKVYVKNNFKVGLASLVGDGSVPRSGLVIAQEGGYVLEDIINATQGAGNGVVKIIRAHEDHLDKFIVELEQEVKILVANSDSKDVTFLLGIPDPLLKKVPLRRYSSKTCPYAAPSLFKGVECQYAGVDATCTGKYEDCFTKGNSALWGGEIGLDPAVGRA
;
A
#
# COMPACT_ATOMS: atom_id res chain seq x y z
N MET A 1 0.33 -15.00 28.75
CA MET A 1 -0.29 -13.67 28.53
C MET A 1 -0.10 -12.85 29.80
N ILE A 2 0.60 -11.71 29.72
CA ILE A 2 0.72 -10.77 30.86
C ILE A 2 -0.31 -9.67 30.64
N HIS A 3 -1.31 -9.60 31.52
CA HIS A 3 -2.18 -8.44 31.67
C HIS A 3 -1.77 -7.72 32.95
N GLN A 4 -1.21 -6.52 32.82
CA GLN A 4 -0.96 -5.67 33.98
C GLN A 4 -1.50 -4.27 33.68
N TRP A 5 -2.51 -3.88 34.45
CA TRP A 5 -3.02 -2.51 34.58
C TRP A 5 -2.55 -2.01 35.93
N ASN A 6 -1.83 -0.90 35.97
CA ASN A 6 -1.34 -0.32 37.22
C ASN A 6 -1.75 1.16 37.30
N ASP A 7 -2.53 1.49 38.33
CA ASP A 7 -3.00 2.85 38.63
C ASP A 7 -2.01 3.68 39.45
N THR A 8 -0.73 3.29 39.48
CA THR A 8 0.28 3.98 40.29
C THR A 8 1.12 4.94 39.46
N THR A 9 1.23 6.17 39.96
CA THR A 9 2.07 7.23 39.43
C THR A 9 3.55 6.82 39.51
N SER A 10 4.31 7.00 38.43
CA SER A 10 5.78 6.90 38.37
C SER A 10 6.44 5.51 38.53
N VAL A 11 5.96 4.49 37.82
CA VAL A 11 6.66 3.19 37.75
C VAL A 11 7.46 3.07 36.44
N VAL A 12 8.78 2.84 36.54
CA VAL A 12 9.64 2.47 35.40
C VAL A 12 9.78 0.96 35.36
N TRP A 13 9.17 0.31 34.37
CA TRP A 13 9.34 -1.14 34.14
C TRP A 13 10.45 -1.37 33.12
N LYS A 14 11.40 -2.25 33.46
CA LYS A 14 12.46 -2.71 32.55
C LYS A 14 12.23 -4.18 32.23
N ASN A 15 12.00 -4.49 30.96
CA ASN A 15 12.07 -5.89 30.49
C ASN A 15 13.49 -6.18 29.99
N THR A 16 14.26 -6.88 30.82
CA THR A 16 15.68 -7.23 30.58
C THR A 16 15.88 -8.62 30.00
N SER A 17 14.82 -9.39 29.72
CA SER A 17 14.92 -10.75 29.19
C SER A 17 14.22 -10.87 27.83
N GLY A 18 14.93 -11.33 26.79
CA GLY A 18 14.45 -11.50 25.42
C GLY A 18 13.40 -12.61 25.24
N VAL A 19 12.28 -12.50 25.95
CA VAL A 19 11.22 -13.51 26.02
C VAL A 19 10.23 -13.33 24.87
N ARG A 20 9.82 -14.45 24.25
CA ARG A 20 8.69 -14.50 23.32
C ARG A 20 7.38 -14.57 24.11
N TRP A 21 6.44 -13.69 23.81
CA TRP A 21 5.14 -13.65 24.49
C TRP A 21 4.00 -13.88 23.49
N GLU A 22 2.96 -14.62 23.89
CA GLU A 22 1.74 -14.76 23.05
C GLU A 22 0.98 -13.44 22.92
N GLY A 23 1.07 -12.57 23.92
CA GLY A 23 0.45 -11.26 23.93
C GLY A 23 0.97 -10.42 25.10
N ILE A 24 1.25 -9.15 24.83
CA ILE A 24 1.61 -8.14 25.82
C ILE A 24 0.55 -7.05 25.75
N THR A 25 -0.12 -6.79 26.88
CA THR A 25 -1.03 -5.66 27.03
C THR A 25 -0.68 -4.91 28.30
N ALA A 26 -0.24 -3.66 28.17
CA ALA A 26 0.09 -2.80 29.30
C ALA A 26 -0.56 -1.42 29.17
N GLY A 27 -1.06 -0.90 30.28
CA GLY A 27 -1.72 0.41 30.35
C GLY A 27 -1.28 1.19 31.58
N VAL A 28 -0.96 2.48 31.44
CA VAL A 28 -0.68 3.39 32.57
C VAL A 28 -1.43 4.71 32.47
N ALA A 29 -1.94 5.18 33.60
CA ALA A 29 -2.46 6.53 33.71
C ALA A 29 -1.34 7.58 33.64
N SER A 30 -0.21 7.34 34.32
CA SER A 30 1.00 8.17 34.24
C SER A 30 2.30 7.40 34.51
N GLY A 31 3.33 7.55 33.67
CA GLY A 31 4.61 6.86 33.85
C GLY A 31 5.45 6.71 32.58
N ALA A 32 6.63 6.09 32.69
CA ALA A 32 7.49 5.80 31.54
C ALA A 32 7.86 4.32 31.46
N TYR A 33 7.89 3.76 30.25
CA TYR A 33 8.31 2.37 30.02
C TYR A 33 9.58 2.36 29.19
N GLU A 34 10.55 1.55 29.62
CA GLU A 34 11.81 1.35 28.91
C GLU A 34 11.95 -0.13 28.54
N PHE A 35 11.92 -0.42 27.24
CA PHE A 35 12.17 -1.77 26.74
C PHE A 35 13.64 -1.88 26.30
N THR A 36 14.45 -2.53 27.13
CA THR A 36 15.91 -2.67 26.93
C THR A 36 16.32 -3.95 26.21
N ALA A 37 15.38 -4.86 25.91
CA ALA A 37 15.63 -6.11 25.19
C ALA A 37 14.63 -6.31 24.03
N THR A 38 15.01 -7.14 23.04
CA THR A 38 14.15 -7.45 21.89
C THR A 38 12.83 -8.07 22.34
N ALA A 39 11.72 -7.38 22.09
CA ALA A 39 10.38 -7.86 22.41
C ALA A 39 9.78 -8.56 21.18
N THR A 40 9.45 -9.84 21.30
CA THR A 40 8.75 -10.58 20.24
C THR A 40 7.36 -11.00 20.74
N ALA A 41 6.29 -10.56 20.07
CA ALA A 41 4.92 -10.89 20.45
C ALA A 41 4.01 -11.23 19.25
N LEU A 42 2.94 -11.99 19.45
CA LEU A 42 1.88 -12.06 18.41
C LEU A 42 1.10 -10.75 18.38
N ASN A 43 0.71 -10.26 19.55
CA ASN A 43 0.02 -8.99 19.76
C ASN A 43 0.76 -8.15 20.82
N LEU A 44 1.12 -6.91 20.50
CA LEU A 44 1.60 -5.91 21.45
C LEU A 44 0.61 -4.74 21.47
N ALA A 45 0.00 -4.49 22.63
CA ALA A 45 -0.88 -3.35 22.85
C ALA A 45 -0.39 -2.53 24.05
N LEU A 46 -0.07 -1.26 23.86
CA LEU A 46 0.39 -0.35 24.91
C LEU A 46 -0.46 0.92 24.89
N ALA A 47 -0.96 1.33 26.05
CA ALA A 47 -1.77 2.54 26.18
C ALA A 47 -1.29 3.42 27.35
N SER A 48 -1.25 4.74 27.16
CA SER A 48 -0.99 5.69 28.25
C SER A 48 -1.89 6.92 28.22
N ALA A 49 -2.36 7.39 29.38
CA ALA A 49 -2.98 8.71 29.44
C ALA A 49 -1.91 9.85 29.44
N SER A 50 -0.80 9.68 30.15
CA SER A 50 0.33 10.63 30.15
C SER A 50 1.67 9.91 30.40
N GLY A 51 2.46 9.65 29.37
CA GLY A 51 3.69 8.87 29.55
C GLY A 51 4.62 8.84 28.36
N ALA A 52 5.90 8.57 28.61
CA ALA A 52 6.90 8.39 27.57
C ALA A 52 7.28 6.92 27.45
N TYR A 53 7.29 6.37 26.23
CA TYR A 53 7.79 5.02 25.99
C TYR A 53 9.06 5.12 25.18
N GLU A 54 10.14 4.53 25.71
CA GLU A 54 11.40 4.41 25.02
C GLU A 54 11.65 2.93 24.70
N PHE A 55 11.83 2.64 23.41
CA PHE A 55 12.25 1.31 22.94
C PHE A 55 13.70 1.38 22.52
N VAL A 56 14.58 0.93 23.42
CA VAL A 56 16.03 0.90 23.18
C VAL A 56 16.43 -0.32 22.32
N ALA A 57 15.55 -1.31 22.16
CA ALA A 57 15.77 -2.53 21.37
C ALA A 57 14.64 -2.86 20.38
N ALA A 58 14.85 -3.84 19.49
CA ALA A 58 13.92 -4.18 18.41
C ALA A 58 12.58 -4.71 18.94
N ALA A 59 11.48 -4.23 18.36
CA ALA A 59 10.14 -4.65 18.68
C ALA A 59 9.54 -5.40 17.48
N ILE A 60 9.26 -6.70 17.61
CA ILE A 60 8.73 -7.56 16.54
C ILE A 60 7.37 -8.11 16.96
N ALA A 61 6.31 -7.78 16.24
CA ALA A 61 5.00 -8.35 16.50
C ALA A 61 4.15 -8.48 15.25
N LYS A 62 3.14 -9.36 15.27
CA LYS A 62 2.19 -9.43 14.16
C LYS A 62 1.23 -8.24 14.21
N ASN A 63 0.72 -7.91 15.38
CA ASN A 63 -0.13 -6.74 15.60
C ASN A 63 0.48 -5.81 16.66
N TYR A 64 0.68 -4.54 16.30
CA TYR A 64 1.06 -3.45 17.20
C TYR A 64 -0.09 -2.46 17.35
N GLN A 65 -0.42 -2.12 18.59
CA GLN A 65 -1.35 -1.04 18.92
C GLN A 65 -0.74 -0.15 20.00
N LEU A 66 -0.53 1.12 19.69
CA LEU A 66 -0.01 2.11 20.63
C LEU A 66 -1.02 3.26 20.71
N ALA A 67 -1.45 3.61 21.92
CA ALA A 67 -2.40 4.68 22.15
C ALA A 67 -1.93 5.62 23.27
N SER A 68 -1.85 6.92 23.01
CA SER A 68 -1.55 7.91 24.05
C SER A 68 -2.45 9.13 24.02
N ALA A 69 -2.82 9.66 25.19
CA ALA A 69 -3.55 10.93 25.23
C ALA A 69 -2.60 12.15 25.16
N THR A 70 -1.43 12.12 25.84
CA THR A 70 -0.49 13.26 25.92
C THR A 70 1.00 12.87 25.86
N GLY A 71 1.31 11.62 25.52
CA GLY A 71 2.66 11.05 25.64
C GLY A 71 3.45 10.96 24.34
N ALA A 72 4.78 10.87 24.45
CA ALA A 72 5.69 10.67 23.33
C ALA A 72 6.19 9.21 23.27
N TYR A 73 6.33 8.68 22.06
CA TYR A 73 6.97 7.38 21.83
C TYR A 73 8.24 7.60 21.03
N GLU A 74 9.37 7.15 21.58
CA GLU A 74 10.65 7.15 20.89
C GLU A 74 11.07 5.71 20.63
N PHE A 75 11.27 5.40 19.35
CA PHE A 75 11.83 4.12 18.92
C PHE A 75 13.27 4.33 18.49
N THR A 76 14.21 3.98 19.36
CA THR A 76 15.64 4.04 19.06
C THR A 76 16.10 2.87 18.17
N ALA A 77 15.23 1.86 17.94
CA ALA A 77 15.49 0.65 17.16
C ALA A 77 14.34 0.24 16.21
N THR A 78 14.54 -0.84 15.43
CA THR A 78 13.58 -1.34 14.41
C THR A 78 12.27 -1.84 15.01
N ALA A 79 11.14 -1.34 14.51
CA ALA A 79 9.81 -1.88 14.76
C ALA A 79 9.30 -2.62 13.52
N THR A 80 8.99 -3.91 13.66
CA THR A 80 8.46 -4.74 12.55
C THR A 80 7.08 -5.26 12.89
N ALA A 81 6.09 -4.89 12.08
CA ALA A 81 4.68 -5.21 12.28
C ALA A 81 4.01 -5.74 11.01
N LEU A 82 3.08 -6.69 11.13
CA LEU A 82 2.13 -6.93 10.02
C LEU A 82 1.06 -5.83 10.00
N ASN A 83 0.53 -5.50 11.18
CA ASN A 83 -0.44 -4.41 11.41
C ASN A 83 0.11 -3.47 12.50
N LEU A 84 0.21 -2.17 12.23
CA LEU A 84 0.68 -1.15 13.17
C LEU A 84 -0.36 -0.02 13.29
N ALA A 85 -0.93 0.14 14.48
CA ALA A 85 -1.87 1.21 14.80
C ALA A 85 -1.27 2.14 15.86
N LEU A 86 -1.25 3.45 15.57
CA LEU A 86 -0.76 4.51 16.45
C LEU A 86 -1.91 5.52 16.64
N ALA A 87 -2.29 5.83 17.88
CA ALA A 87 -3.34 6.79 18.19
C ALA A 87 -2.86 7.77 19.25
N SER A 88 -2.69 9.06 18.91
CA SER A 88 -2.24 10.08 19.87
C SER A 88 -3.16 11.30 19.87
N ALA A 89 -3.71 11.70 21.01
CA ALA A 89 -4.55 12.90 21.08
C ALA A 89 -3.74 14.22 21.02
N SER A 90 -2.46 14.22 21.41
CA SER A 90 -1.60 15.43 21.37
C SER A 90 -0.07 15.21 21.35
N GLY A 91 0.40 13.98 21.55
CA GLY A 91 1.84 13.64 21.59
C GLY A 91 2.46 13.28 20.23
N ALA A 92 3.80 13.27 20.20
CA ALA A 92 4.62 12.99 19.02
C ALA A 92 5.14 11.54 18.97
N TYR A 93 5.36 11.04 17.77
CA TYR A 93 6.01 9.75 17.50
C TYR A 93 7.30 9.99 16.74
N GLU A 94 8.43 9.54 17.27
CA GLU A 94 9.71 9.63 16.59
C GLU A 94 10.28 8.22 16.38
N PHE A 95 10.53 7.88 15.12
CA PHE A 95 11.18 6.64 14.72
C PHE A 95 12.60 6.97 14.30
N VAL A 96 13.58 6.64 15.15
CA VAL A 96 15.00 6.87 14.87
C VAL A 96 15.55 5.80 13.90
N ALA A 97 14.76 4.76 13.58
CA ALA A 97 15.06 3.70 12.60
C ALA A 97 13.85 3.29 11.73
N THR A 98 14.06 2.35 10.80
CA THR A 98 13.06 1.87 9.82
C THR A 98 11.85 1.20 10.50
N ALA A 99 10.63 1.65 10.17
CA ALA A 99 9.38 0.96 10.47
C ALA A 99 8.87 0.22 9.23
N VAL A 100 8.55 -1.07 9.35
CA VAL A 100 7.97 -1.89 8.27
C VAL A 100 6.62 -2.40 8.73
N ALA A 101 5.53 -1.87 8.14
CA ALA A 101 4.16 -2.34 8.32
C ALA A 101 3.69 -3.05 7.05
N GLY A 102 3.27 -4.32 7.17
CA GLY A 102 2.83 -5.13 6.03
C GLY A 102 1.51 -4.66 5.40
N ILE A 103 0.57 -4.16 6.21
CA ILE A 103 -0.73 -3.63 5.77
C ILE A 103 -1.20 -2.57 6.77
N GLY A 104 -1.33 -1.32 6.32
CA GLY A 104 -2.03 -0.23 7.01
C GLY A 104 -1.29 0.41 8.19
N ILE A 105 -0.75 1.62 7.95
CA ILE A 105 -0.56 2.60 9.03
C ILE A 105 -1.78 3.50 8.99
N GLN A 106 -2.55 3.57 10.08
CA GLN A 106 -3.60 4.58 10.22
C GLN A 106 -2.91 5.87 10.69
N LEU A 107 -2.74 6.82 9.77
CA LEU A 107 -1.92 8.03 9.92
C LEU A 107 -2.71 9.32 9.92
N MET A 108 -4.04 9.32 9.75
CA MET A 108 -4.80 10.57 9.88
C MET A 108 -4.57 11.19 11.28
N PRO A 109 -3.82 12.31 11.39
CA PRO A 109 -3.59 12.94 12.68
C PRO A 109 -4.93 13.43 13.23
N PRO A 110 -5.20 13.40 14.56
CA PRO A 110 -6.49 13.85 15.10
C PRO A 110 -6.82 15.31 14.79
N GLN A 111 -5.79 16.14 14.60
CA GLN A 111 -5.90 17.53 14.13
C GLN A 111 -6.61 17.60 12.76
N MET A 112 -6.37 16.64 11.89
CA MET A 112 -6.93 16.58 10.54
C MET A 112 -8.36 16.05 10.52
N HIS A 113 -8.76 15.24 11.51
CA HIS A 113 -10.16 14.85 11.67
C HIS A 113 -11.06 16.05 11.95
N GLN A 114 -10.55 17.06 12.66
CA GLN A 114 -11.29 18.30 12.86
C GLN A 114 -11.48 19.07 11.55
N GLY A 115 -10.46 19.19 10.70
CA GLY A 115 -10.59 19.84 9.39
C GLY A 115 -11.44 19.07 8.36
N ILE A 116 -11.70 17.78 8.58
CA ILE A 116 -12.68 17.00 7.80
C ILE A 116 -14.12 17.31 8.25
N ILE A 117 -14.32 17.49 9.56
CA ILE A 117 -15.66 17.66 10.17
C ILE A 117 -16.10 19.12 10.15
N ASP A 118 -15.19 20.05 10.40
CA ASP A 118 -15.44 21.49 10.45
C ASP A 118 -14.91 22.17 9.18
N PRO A 119 -15.78 22.59 8.25
CA PRO A 119 -15.38 23.31 7.05
C PRO A 119 -14.86 24.74 7.32
N TYR A 120 -14.88 25.21 8.57
CA TYR A 120 -14.43 26.53 8.99
C TYR A 120 -13.19 26.52 9.87
N SER A 121 -12.52 25.38 10.05
CA SER A 121 -11.36 25.22 10.95
C SER A 121 -10.09 26.00 10.56
N GLY A 122 -10.17 26.86 9.53
CA GLY A 122 -9.01 27.45 8.87
C GLY A 122 -8.47 26.53 7.77
N GLY A 123 -7.99 27.14 6.69
CA GLY A 123 -7.36 26.48 5.56
C GLY A 123 -8.28 25.89 4.49
N ALA A 124 -7.73 25.72 3.28
CA ALA A 124 -8.44 25.18 2.14
C ALA A 124 -8.07 23.72 1.84
N TRP A 125 -9.06 22.95 1.41
CA TRP A 125 -8.87 21.63 0.82
C TRP A 125 -8.45 21.76 -0.64
N LEU A 126 -7.36 21.08 -0.99
CA LEU A 126 -6.74 21.12 -2.30
C LEU A 126 -6.76 19.72 -2.93
N TRP A 127 -6.94 19.69 -4.25
CA TRP A 127 -6.73 18.48 -5.04
C TRP A 127 -5.35 18.52 -5.67
N LEU A 128 -4.59 17.43 -5.49
CA LEU A 128 -3.30 17.21 -6.14
C LEU A 128 -3.39 15.92 -6.97
N VAL A 129 -2.74 15.90 -8.13
CA VAL A 129 -2.73 14.74 -9.02
C VAL A 129 -1.32 14.45 -9.48
N ARG A 130 -0.93 13.18 -9.42
CA ARG A 130 0.29 12.65 -10.02
C ARG A 130 -0.07 11.70 -11.14
N ILE A 131 0.40 11.97 -12.35
CA ILE A 131 0.19 11.12 -13.53
C ILE A 131 1.49 10.43 -13.87
N LYS A 132 1.49 9.09 -13.88
CA LYS A 132 2.64 8.27 -14.25
C LYS A 132 2.29 7.45 -15.48
N ILE A 133 2.93 7.76 -16.60
CA ILE A 133 2.79 7.01 -17.85
C ILE A 133 4.12 6.24 -18.07
N PRO A 134 4.09 4.93 -18.34
CA PRO A 134 5.32 4.16 -18.58
C PRO A 134 6.17 4.77 -19.70
N GLY A 135 7.47 4.95 -19.45
CA GLY A 135 8.41 5.54 -20.42
C GLY A 135 8.53 7.07 -20.35
N TYR A 136 7.73 7.75 -19.54
CA TYR A 136 7.78 9.20 -19.38
C TYR A 136 8.00 9.62 -17.92
N THR A 137 8.47 10.84 -17.73
CA THR A 137 8.62 11.45 -16.40
C THR A 137 7.23 11.69 -15.78
N PRO A 138 7.03 11.35 -14.49
CA PRO A 138 5.76 11.62 -13.82
C PRO A 138 5.44 13.11 -13.78
N LEU A 139 4.19 13.45 -14.05
CA LEU A 139 3.66 14.82 -14.01
C LEU A 139 2.94 15.06 -12.68
N TYR A 140 3.08 16.26 -12.13
CA TYR A 140 2.54 16.65 -10.82
C TYR A 140 1.76 17.95 -10.96
N TYR A 141 0.44 17.89 -10.73
CA TYR A 141 -0.47 19.03 -10.87
C TYR A 141 -1.22 19.33 -9.57
N ALA A 142 -1.33 20.61 -9.23
CA ALA A 142 -2.13 21.11 -8.11
C ALA A 142 -3.29 21.95 -8.65
N SER A 143 -4.51 21.66 -8.18
CA SER A 143 -5.70 22.47 -8.46
C SER A 143 -5.69 23.68 -7.53
N ASN A 144 -4.80 24.61 -7.85
CA ASN A 144 -4.58 25.84 -7.12
C ASN A 144 -4.04 26.94 -8.05
N THR A 145 -4.10 28.20 -7.61
CA THR A 145 -3.52 29.35 -8.34
C THR A 145 -1.99 29.42 -8.25
N GLU A 146 -1.39 28.69 -7.30
CA GLU A 146 0.04 28.65 -7.03
C GLU A 146 0.57 27.22 -6.96
N ASN A 147 1.88 27.06 -7.14
CA ASN A 147 2.54 25.77 -7.01
C ASN A 147 2.50 25.32 -5.55
N ILE A 148 2.16 24.06 -5.32
CA ILE A 148 2.04 23.48 -3.98
C ILE A 148 3.20 22.51 -3.75
N THR A 149 3.89 22.63 -2.62
CA THR A 149 4.87 21.63 -2.21
C THR A 149 4.22 20.65 -1.25
N TYR A 150 4.03 19.40 -1.69
CA TYR A 150 3.44 18.33 -0.89
C TYR A 150 4.46 17.20 -0.71
N ALA A 151 4.71 16.79 0.54
CA ALA A 151 5.68 15.74 0.88
C ALA A 151 7.06 15.91 0.20
N GLY A 152 7.55 17.16 0.13
CA GLY A 152 8.83 17.50 -0.52
C GLY A 152 8.83 17.46 -2.05
N LYS A 153 7.67 17.28 -2.70
CA LYS A 153 7.50 17.36 -4.16
C LYS A 153 6.69 18.58 -4.55
N VAL A 154 7.14 19.28 -5.60
CA VAL A 154 6.44 20.44 -6.13
C VAL A 154 5.41 19.98 -7.15
N TYR A 155 4.15 20.31 -6.89
CA TYR A 155 3.02 20.17 -7.78
C TYR A 155 2.79 21.50 -8.49
N VAL A 156 2.82 21.48 -9.82
CA VAL A 156 2.69 22.66 -10.66
C VAL A 156 1.22 23.09 -10.69
N LYS A 157 0.96 24.39 -10.58
CA LYS A 157 -0.40 24.93 -10.70
C LYS A 157 -1.00 24.54 -12.05
N ASN A 158 -2.16 23.91 -12.02
CA ASN A 158 -2.93 23.64 -13.23
C ASN A 158 -4.42 23.52 -12.89
N ASN A 159 -5.28 23.88 -13.83
CA ASN A 159 -6.71 23.75 -13.66
C ASN A 159 -7.15 22.33 -14.05
N PHE A 160 -7.74 21.60 -13.11
CA PHE A 160 -8.30 20.29 -13.39
C PHE A 160 -9.50 19.98 -12.51
N LYS A 161 -10.33 19.06 -12.99
CA LYS A 161 -11.54 18.59 -12.32
C LYS A 161 -11.45 17.10 -12.09
N VAL A 162 -11.60 16.69 -10.83
CA VAL A 162 -11.74 15.29 -10.43
C VAL A 162 -13.22 14.96 -10.36
N GLY A 163 -13.69 14.11 -11.27
CA GLY A 163 -15.02 13.52 -11.23
C GLY A 163 -15.06 12.37 -10.24
N LEU A 164 -15.82 12.53 -9.17
CA LEU A 164 -16.05 11.46 -8.19
C LEU A 164 -16.75 10.28 -8.88
N ALA A 165 -16.37 9.06 -8.49
CA ALA A 165 -16.99 7.87 -9.02
C ALA A 165 -18.45 7.79 -8.56
N SER A 166 -19.39 7.79 -9.50
CA SER A 166 -20.81 7.59 -9.21
C SER A 166 -21.07 6.11 -8.93
N LEU A 167 -21.70 5.81 -7.80
CA LEU A 167 -22.20 4.48 -7.49
C LEU A 167 -23.55 4.30 -8.18
N VAL A 168 -23.55 3.61 -9.31
CA VAL A 168 -24.76 3.19 -10.01
C VAL A 168 -25.18 1.81 -9.53
N GLY A 169 -26.48 1.64 -9.26
CA GLY A 169 -27.07 0.38 -8.74
C GLY A 169 -27.22 -0.73 -9.80
N ASP A 170 -26.62 -0.56 -10.97
CA ASP A 170 -26.70 -1.44 -12.14
C ASP A 170 -25.59 -2.51 -12.17
N GLY A 171 -24.70 -2.52 -11.17
CA GLY A 171 -23.56 -3.43 -11.11
C GLY A 171 -22.40 -3.03 -12.03
N SER A 172 -22.45 -1.85 -12.66
CA SER A 172 -21.33 -1.31 -13.43
C SER A 172 -20.13 -1.01 -12.53
N VAL A 173 -18.93 -1.29 -13.01
CA VAL A 173 -17.69 -0.96 -12.28
C VAL A 173 -17.61 0.56 -12.15
N PRO A 174 -17.51 1.13 -10.93
CA PRO A 174 -17.46 2.57 -10.74
C PRO A 174 -16.21 3.15 -11.40
N ARG A 175 -16.39 4.23 -12.16
CA ARG A 175 -15.32 4.94 -12.87
C ARG A 175 -15.28 6.39 -12.42
N SER A 176 -14.08 6.91 -12.24
CA SER A 176 -13.83 8.32 -11.95
C SER A 176 -13.31 9.01 -13.20
N GLY A 177 -13.73 10.25 -13.43
CA GLY A 177 -13.22 11.08 -14.52
C GLY A 177 -12.12 12.00 -14.00
N LEU A 178 -11.12 12.29 -14.83
CA LEU A 178 -10.16 13.37 -14.57
C LEU A 178 -10.03 14.21 -15.83
N VAL A 179 -10.34 15.49 -15.73
CA VAL A 179 -10.22 16.45 -16.84
C VAL A 179 -9.17 17.49 -16.46
N ILE A 180 -8.11 17.60 -17.26
CA ILE A 180 -7.00 18.54 -17.04
C ILE A 180 -6.96 19.53 -18.19
N ALA A 181 -6.91 20.82 -17.87
CA ALA A 181 -6.73 21.86 -18.87
C ALA A 181 -5.34 21.76 -19.49
N GLN A 182 -5.28 21.92 -20.80
CA GLN A 182 -4.03 21.91 -21.54
C GLN A 182 -3.24 23.19 -21.25
N GLU A 183 -1.93 23.03 -21.06
CA GLU A 183 -0.99 24.14 -21.01
C GLU A 183 -0.57 24.52 -22.44
N GLY A 184 -0.09 25.75 -22.64
CA GLY A 184 0.28 26.25 -23.99
C GLY A 184 1.36 25.43 -24.71
N GLY A 185 2.06 24.54 -24.00
CA GLY A 185 3.04 23.61 -24.58
C GLY A 185 2.48 22.25 -24.99
N TYR A 186 1.19 21.95 -24.77
CA TYR A 186 0.53 20.69 -25.18
C TYR A 186 1.24 19.38 -24.73
N VAL A 187 2.10 19.46 -23.71
CA VAL A 187 3.00 18.36 -23.28
C VAL A 187 2.24 17.09 -22.94
N LEU A 188 1.07 17.22 -22.29
CA LEU A 188 0.27 16.07 -21.90
C LEU A 188 -0.37 15.38 -23.12
N GLU A 189 -0.83 16.15 -24.10
CA GLU A 189 -1.34 15.63 -25.37
C GLU A 189 -0.24 14.92 -26.17
N ASP A 190 0.95 15.51 -26.26
CA ASP A 190 2.10 14.89 -26.93
C ASP A 190 2.44 13.52 -26.34
N ILE A 191 2.44 13.41 -25.00
CA ILE A 191 2.69 12.14 -24.30
C ILE A 191 1.58 11.12 -24.61
N ILE A 192 0.32 11.53 -24.61
CA ILE A 192 -0.82 10.64 -24.90
C ILE A 192 -0.75 10.12 -26.33
N ASN A 193 -0.47 11.00 -27.30
CA ASN A 193 -0.33 10.64 -28.71
C ASN A 193 0.85 9.70 -28.94
N ALA A 194 2.00 9.99 -28.30
CA ALA A 194 3.18 9.12 -28.40
C ALA A 194 3.00 7.75 -27.74
N THR A 195 2.09 7.63 -26.76
CA THR A 195 1.81 6.38 -26.04
C THR A 195 0.52 5.68 -26.51
N GLN A 196 -0.10 6.16 -27.58
CA GLN A 196 -1.36 5.62 -28.12
C GLN A 196 -2.47 5.51 -27.05
N GLY A 197 -2.64 6.56 -26.24
CA GLY A 197 -3.70 6.62 -25.22
C GLY A 197 -3.25 6.38 -23.78
N ALA A 198 -1.96 6.57 -23.47
CA ALA A 198 -1.42 6.46 -22.11
C ALA A 198 -1.71 5.10 -21.43
N GLY A 199 -1.74 4.03 -22.23
CA GLY A 199 -2.05 2.67 -21.77
C GLY A 199 -1.14 2.22 -20.63
N ASN A 200 -1.72 1.53 -19.64
CA ASN A 200 -1.07 1.13 -18.37
C ASN A 200 -0.56 2.30 -17.50
N GLY A 201 -0.92 3.54 -17.83
CA GLY A 201 -0.69 4.68 -16.96
C GLY A 201 -1.47 4.58 -15.65
N VAL A 202 -0.93 5.24 -14.63
CA VAL A 202 -1.48 5.27 -13.29
C VAL A 202 -1.59 6.71 -12.83
N VAL A 203 -2.74 7.05 -12.29
CA VAL A 203 -3.02 8.36 -11.71
C VAL A 203 -3.18 8.19 -10.21
N LYS A 204 -2.43 8.97 -9.44
CA LYS A 204 -2.61 9.12 -8.01
C LYS A 204 -3.32 10.45 -7.74
N ILE A 205 -4.53 10.39 -7.21
CA ILE A 205 -5.31 11.54 -6.77
C ILE A 205 -5.08 11.68 -5.27
N ILE A 206 -4.77 12.89 -4.82
CA ILE A 206 -4.48 13.19 -3.43
C ILE A 206 -5.36 14.35 -3.00
N ARG A 207 -6.06 14.19 -1.88
CA ARG A 207 -6.78 15.28 -1.22
C ARG A 207 -5.90 15.79 -0.08
N ALA A 208 -5.42 17.02 -0.16
CA ALA A 208 -4.53 17.61 0.84
C ALA A 208 -5.19 18.83 1.50
N HIS A 209 -4.80 19.11 2.75
CA HIS A 209 -5.19 20.32 3.47
C HIS A 209 -3.99 21.28 3.52
N GLU A 210 -4.21 22.59 3.37
CA GLU A 210 -3.11 23.56 3.31
C GLU A 210 -2.22 23.53 4.56
N ASP A 211 -2.80 23.33 5.74
CA ASP A 211 -2.08 23.31 7.03
C ASP A 211 -1.22 22.04 7.23
N HIS A 212 -1.34 21.06 6.34
CA HIS A 212 -0.73 19.73 6.50
C HIS A 212 -0.06 19.22 5.22
N LEU A 213 0.50 20.14 4.42
CA LEU A 213 1.19 19.81 3.17
C LEU A 213 2.53 19.07 3.38
N ASP A 214 3.11 19.19 4.57
CA ASP A 214 4.32 18.51 5.02
C ASP A 214 4.08 17.05 5.41
N LYS A 215 2.82 16.70 5.75
CA LYS A 215 2.46 15.36 6.25
C LYS A 215 2.00 14.44 5.12
N PHE A 216 2.52 13.22 5.12
CA PHE A 216 2.10 12.16 4.22
C PHE A 216 0.90 11.42 4.82
N ILE A 217 -0.27 11.50 4.17
CA ILE A 217 -1.51 10.87 4.64
C ILE A 217 -2.02 9.90 3.57
N VAL A 218 -1.75 8.61 3.78
CA VAL A 218 -2.07 7.55 2.80
C VAL A 218 -3.57 7.44 2.55
N GLU A 219 -4.40 7.69 3.56
CA GLU A 219 -5.85 7.52 3.49
C GLU A 219 -6.54 8.55 2.58
N LEU A 220 -5.87 9.66 2.28
CA LEU A 220 -6.37 10.69 1.36
C LEU A 220 -5.77 10.57 -0.04
N GLU A 221 -4.99 9.50 -0.28
CA GLU A 221 -4.45 9.17 -1.59
C GLU A 221 -5.23 8.01 -2.21
N GLN A 222 -5.58 8.16 -3.47
CA GLN A 222 -6.20 7.12 -4.27
C GLN A 222 -5.38 6.90 -5.54
N GLU A 223 -4.87 5.69 -5.72
CA GLU A 223 -4.17 5.31 -6.94
C GLU A 223 -5.08 4.48 -7.85
N VAL A 224 -5.27 4.95 -9.09
CA VAL A 224 -6.21 4.38 -10.06
C VAL A 224 -5.53 4.25 -11.42
N LYS A 225 -5.88 3.22 -12.20
CA LYS A 225 -5.36 3.03 -13.55
C LYS A 225 -6.10 3.89 -14.57
N ILE A 226 -5.37 4.33 -15.59
CA ILE A 226 -5.94 4.95 -16.78
C ILE A 226 -6.52 3.84 -17.66
N LEU A 227 -7.82 3.92 -17.94
CA LEU A 227 -8.51 3.00 -18.84
C LEU A 227 -8.55 3.56 -20.27
N VAL A 228 -8.88 4.84 -20.37
CA VAL A 228 -8.98 5.57 -21.64
C VAL A 228 -8.44 6.98 -21.41
N ALA A 229 -7.67 7.48 -22.36
CA ALA A 229 -7.26 8.87 -22.44
C ALA A 229 -7.79 9.47 -23.74
N ASN A 230 -8.33 10.68 -23.67
CA ASN A 230 -8.73 11.47 -24.84
C ASN A 230 -8.17 12.88 -24.70
N SER A 231 -7.80 13.49 -25.81
CA SER A 231 -7.33 14.87 -25.86
C SER A 231 -8.20 15.67 -26.82
N ASP A 232 -8.60 16.86 -26.38
CA ASP A 232 -9.18 17.91 -27.21
C ASP A 232 -8.28 19.15 -27.10
N SER A 233 -8.42 20.10 -28.02
CA SER A 233 -7.69 21.36 -28.11
C SER A 233 -7.59 22.19 -26.82
N LYS A 234 -8.49 21.95 -25.85
CA LYS A 234 -8.57 22.68 -24.58
C LYS A 234 -8.24 21.82 -23.37
N ASP A 235 -8.67 20.55 -23.38
CA ASP A 235 -8.63 19.68 -22.20
C ASP A 235 -8.20 18.27 -22.58
N VAL A 236 -7.49 17.62 -21.65
CA VAL A 236 -7.22 16.18 -21.67
C VAL A 236 -8.13 15.49 -20.66
N THR A 237 -8.87 14.49 -21.13
CA THR A 237 -9.81 13.71 -20.33
C THR A 237 -9.32 12.28 -20.14
N PHE A 238 -9.17 11.87 -18.88
CA PHE A 238 -8.89 10.50 -18.49
C PHE A 238 -10.13 9.84 -17.88
N LEU A 239 -10.43 8.63 -18.35
CA LEU A 239 -11.33 7.73 -17.66
C LEU A 239 -10.51 6.80 -16.78
N LEU A 240 -10.69 6.93 -15.48
CA LEU A 240 -9.95 6.19 -14.45
C LEU A 240 -10.84 5.10 -13.88
N GLY A 241 -10.25 3.93 -13.64
CA GLY A 241 -10.96 2.87 -12.95
C GLY A 241 -10.13 1.61 -12.81
N ILE A 242 -10.85 0.54 -12.45
CA ILE A 242 -10.28 -0.80 -12.44
C ILE A 242 -10.43 -1.37 -13.85
N PRO A 243 -9.38 -1.99 -14.44
CA PRO A 243 -9.52 -2.69 -15.70
C PRO A 243 -10.56 -3.80 -15.54
N ASP A 244 -11.38 -4.00 -16.58
CA ASP A 244 -12.52 -4.92 -16.53
C ASP A 244 -12.09 -6.30 -15.98
N PRO A 245 -12.66 -6.73 -14.84
CA PRO A 245 -12.32 -8.03 -14.26
C PRO A 245 -12.70 -9.19 -15.18
N LEU A 246 -13.64 -9.01 -16.11
CA LEU A 246 -14.04 -10.02 -17.10
C LEU A 246 -12.99 -10.23 -18.19
N LEU A 247 -12.12 -9.25 -18.44
CA LEU A 247 -10.95 -9.43 -19.30
C LEU A 247 -9.88 -10.30 -18.64
N LYS A 248 -9.93 -10.47 -17.31
CA LYS A 248 -9.08 -11.46 -16.66
C LYS A 248 -9.63 -12.85 -16.95
N LYS A 249 -8.83 -13.63 -17.66
CA LYS A 249 -9.11 -15.05 -17.87
C LYS A 249 -9.16 -15.76 -16.51
N VAL A 250 -10.33 -16.27 -16.14
CA VAL A 250 -10.52 -17.13 -14.96
C VAL A 250 -11.05 -18.48 -15.46
N PRO A 251 -10.36 -19.60 -15.18
CA PRO A 251 -9.07 -19.73 -14.49
C PRO A 251 -7.90 -19.14 -15.28
N LEU A 252 -6.88 -18.64 -14.57
CA LEU A 252 -5.71 -17.96 -15.15
C LEU A 252 -5.00 -18.81 -16.22
N ARG A 253 -5.00 -20.13 -16.02
CA ARG A 253 -4.41 -21.13 -16.91
C ARG A 253 -5.46 -22.10 -17.40
N ARG A 254 -5.21 -22.68 -18.57
CA ARG A 254 -6.03 -23.77 -19.09
C ARG A 254 -5.57 -25.06 -18.41
N TYR A 255 -6.48 -25.76 -17.75
CA TYR A 255 -6.23 -27.10 -17.25
C TYR A 255 -6.04 -28.07 -18.43
N SER A 256 -4.97 -28.86 -18.41
CA SER A 256 -4.63 -29.83 -19.44
C SER A 256 -3.86 -30.98 -18.83
N SER A 257 -4.26 -32.20 -19.17
CA SER A 257 -3.55 -33.41 -18.77
C SER A 257 -2.26 -33.64 -19.58
N LYS A 258 -2.21 -33.13 -20.81
CA LYS A 258 -1.14 -33.45 -21.78
C LYS A 258 -0.08 -32.38 -21.91
N THR A 259 -0.36 -31.17 -21.43
CA THR A 259 0.52 -30.02 -21.61
C THR A 259 0.70 -29.27 -20.30
N CYS A 260 1.94 -29.13 -19.86
CA CYS A 260 2.28 -28.36 -18.68
C CYS A 260 2.25 -26.86 -18.98
N PRO A 261 1.52 -26.06 -18.19
CA PRO A 261 1.46 -24.62 -18.36
C PRO A 261 2.79 -23.91 -18.08
N TYR A 262 3.70 -24.55 -17.33
CA TYR A 262 5.03 -24.00 -17.03
C TYR A 262 6.04 -24.12 -18.17
N ALA A 263 5.66 -24.76 -19.27
CA ALA A 263 6.51 -24.85 -20.46
C ALA A 263 6.67 -23.51 -21.18
N ALA A 264 5.79 -22.54 -20.91
CA ALA A 264 5.93 -21.20 -21.45
C ALA A 264 7.29 -20.58 -21.04
N PRO A 265 7.99 -19.88 -21.94
CA PRO A 265 9.33 -19.34 -21.66
C PRO A 265 9.41 -18.44 -20.42
N SER A 266 8.31 -17.78 -20.06
CA SER A 266 8.22 -16.92 -18.88
C SER A 266 8.01 -17.67 -17.55
N LEU A 267 7.63 -18.95 -17.61
CA LEU A 267 7.29 -19.78 -16.44
C LEU A 267 8.24 -20.96 -16.26
N PHE A 268 8.99 -21.32 -17.31
CA PHE A 268 10.01 -22.36 -17.22
C PHE A 268 11.15 -21.90 -16.30
N LYS A 269 11.57 -22.77 -15.39
CA LYS A 269 12.45 -22.44 -14.24
C LYS A 269 11.88 -21.39 -13.28
N GLY A 270 10.61 -21.02 -13.42
CA GLY A 270 9.91 -20.15 -12.48
C GLY A 270 9.66 -20.84 -11.14
N VAL A 271 9.11 -20.08 -10.19
CA VAL A 271 8.87 -20.53 -8.80
C VAL A 271 7.98 -21.78 -8.69
N GLU A 272 7.13 -22.03 -9.68
CA GLU A 272 6.26 -23.20 -9.72
C GLU A 272 6.91 -24.40 -10.43
N CYS A 273 7.72 -24.17 -11.46
CA CYS A 273 8.42 -25.23 -12.19
C CYS A 273 9.64 -25.75 -11.43
N GLN A 274 10.42 -24.83 -10.83
CA GLN A 274 11.65 -25.09 -10.05
C GLN A 274 12.70 -25.97 -10.73
N TYR A 275 12.61 -26.17 -12.05
CA TYR A 275 13.64 -26.89 -12.77
C TYR A 275 14.97 -26.12 -12.73
N ALA A 276 15.96 -26.70 -12.05
CA ALA A 276 17.28 -26.09 -11.84
C ALA A 276 18.36 -26.59 -12.82
N GLY A 277 18.00 -27.40 -13.81
CA GLY A 277 18.97 -27.97 -14.76
C GLY A 277 19.43 -26.99 -15.84
N VAL A 278 20.37 -27.46 -16.66
CA VAL A 278 21.03 -26.67 -17.72
C VAL A 278 20.12 -26.36 -18.91
N ASP A 279 19.11 -27.18 -19.19
CA ASP A 279 18.28 -27.01 -20.39
C ASP A 279 17.57 -25.66 -20.40
N ALA A 280 17.62 -24.95 -21.53
CA ALA A 280 17.00 -23.63 -21.68
C ALA A 280 15.53 -23.71 -22.11
N THR A 281 15.08 -24.88 -22.59
CA THR A 281 13.74 -25.06 -23.15
C THR A 281 13.05 -26.31 -22.58
N CYS A 282 11.72 -26.26 -22.60
CA CYS A 282 10.83 -27.33 -22.23
C CYS A 282 9.76 -27.48 -23.30
N THR A 283 9.54 -28.72 -23.76
CA THR A 283 8.50 -29.05 -24.74
C THR A 283 7.10 -29.03 -24.14
N GLY A 284 7.01 -29.03 -22.80
CA GLY A 284 5.77 -29.00 -22.05
C GLY A 284 5.00 -30.30 -22.05
N LYS A 285 5.65 -31.43 -22.38
CA LYS A 285 5.11 -32.78 -22.26
C LYS A 285 5.61 -33.46 -20.98
N TYR A 286 4.85 -34.43 -20.48
CA TYR A 286 5.19 -35.10 -19.23
C TYR A 286 6.50 -35.89 -19.34
N GLU A 287 6.75 -36.51 -20.48
CA GLU A 287 7.96 -37.30 -20.73
C GLU A 287 9.23 -36.43 -20.66
N ASP A 288 9.15 -35.19 -21.11
CA ASP A 288 10.25 -34.22 -21.04
C ASP A 288 10.51 -33.80 -19.59
N CYS A 289 9.44 -33.59 -18.82
CA CYS A 289 9.53 -33.28 -17.39
C CYS A 289 10.09 -34.46 -16.58
N PHE A 290 9.71 -35.69 -16.96
CA PHE A 290 10.22 -36.93 -16.37
C PHE A 290 11.71 -37.13 -16.67
N THR A 291 12.11 -36.95 -17.94
CA THR A 291 13.52 -37.08 -18.37
C THR A 291 14.42 -36.05 -17.68
N LYS A 292 13.89 -34.85 -17.42
CA LYS A 292 14.56 -33.77 -16.68
C LYS A 292 14.55 -33.96 -15.16
N GLY A 293 13.97 -35.07 -14.65
CA GLY A 293 13.89 -35.36 -13.22
C GLY A 293 12.99 -34.43 -12.41
N ASN A 294 12.06 -33.73 -13.08
CA ASN A 294 11.19 -32.71 -12.47
C ASN A 294 9.71 -33.12 -12.44
N SER A 295 9.41 -34.41 -12.53
CA SER A 295 8.03 -34.94 -12.59
C SER A 295 7.19 -34.62 -11.36
N ALA A 296 7.81 -34.46 -10.18
CA ALA A 296 7.12 -34.09 -8.95
C ALA A 296 6.49 -32.68 -9.01
N LEU A 297 7.03 -31.80 -9.85
CA LEU A 297 6.55 -30.42 -10.06
C LEU A 297 5.92 -30.25 -11.44
N TRP A 298 5.39 -31.34 -11.99
CA TRP A 298 4.60 -31.29 -13.20
C TRP A 298 3.36 -30.42 -12.99
N GLY A 299 3.22 -29.38 -13.83
CA GLY A 299 2.13 -28.41 -13.71
C GLY A 299 0.84 -28.77 -14.41
N GLY A 300 0.76 -29.92 -15.09
CA GLY A 300 -0.45 -30.37 -15.76
C GLY A 300 -1.26 -31.35 -14.91
N GLU A 301 -2.56 -31.45 -15.16
CA GLU A 301 -3.47 -32.27 -14.36
C GLU A 301 -3.60 -33.66 -14.98
N ILE A 302 -2.66 -34.56 -14.65
CA ILE A 302 -2.62 -35.94 -15.19
C ILE A 302 -3.95 -36.68 -14.93
N GLY A 303 -4.62 -36.39 -13.80
CA GLY A 303 -5.93 -36.96 -13.46
C GLY A 303 -7.09 -36.55 -14.38
N LEU A 304 -6.90 -35.56 -15.27
CA LEU A 304 -7.85 -35.21 -16.31
C LEU A 304 -7.66 -36.03 -17.60
N ASP A 305 -6.64 -36.89 -17.68
CA ASP A 305 -6.46 -37.74 -18.85
C ASP A 305 -7.47 -38.89 -18.83
N PRO A 306 -8.39 -38.98 -19.81
CA PRO A 306 -9.31 -40.11 -19.90
C PRO A 306 -8.60 -41.45 -20.14
N ALA A 307 -7.35 -41.45 -20.61
CA ALA A 307 -6.54 -42.65 -20.79
C ALA A 307 -5.88 -43.14 -19.49
N VAL A 308 -5.81 -42.30 -18.45
CA VAL A 308 -5.29 -42.67 -17.12
C VAL A 308 -6.45 -43.16 -16.23
N GLY A 309 -7.45 -43.80 -16.85
CA GLY A 309 -8.62 -44.33 -16.19
C GLY A 309 -8.31 -45.51 -15.27
N ARG A 310 -8.56 -45.31 -13.97
CA ARG A 310 -8.82 -46.31 -12.92
C ARG A 310 -7.82 -47.48 -12.85
N ALA A 311 -6.76 -47.28 -12.07
CA ALA A 311 -6.23 -48.34 -11.20
C ALA A 311 -6.76 -48.11 -9.78
#